data_AF-A0A0P1EXN7-F1
#
_entry.id   AF-A0A0P1EXN7-F1
#
_cell.length_a   1.000
_cell.length_b   1.000
_cell.length_c   1.000
_cell.angle_alpha   90.00
_cell.angle_beta   90.00
_cell.angle_gamma   90.00
#
_symmetry.space_group_name_H-M   'P 1'
#
loop_
_entity.id
_entity.type
_entity.pdbx_description
1 polymer ?
#
loop_
_entity_poly.entity_id
_entity_poly.type
_entity_poly.pdbx_seq_one_letter_code
_entity_poly.pdbx_strand_id
1 'polypeptide(L)'
;MTRTALVNYHVHKSYRQAFELDAGGVAGNLISPELAATSVVLSDNRTTTSPVSFASDAVEIVSLETQVRDFAGDSWEPVYDTEI
;
A
#
# COMPACT_ATOMS: atom_id res chain seq x y z
N MET A 1 -1.20 -19.71 -21.25
CA MET A 1 -0.56 -19.79 -19.93
C MET A 1 -1.06 -18.64 -19.09
N THR A 2 -1.52 -18.91 -17.87
CA THR A 2 -1.91 -17.87 -16.91
C THR A 2 -0.65 -17.16 -16.41
N ARG A 3 -0.62 -15.83 -16.51
CA ARG A 3 0.46 -15.01 -15.95
C ARG A 3 0.06 -14.59 -14.54
N THR A 4 1.02 -14.57 -13.62
CA THR A 4 0.81 -14.17 -12.23
C THR A 4 1.83 -13.10 -11.82
N ALA A 5 1.44 -12.21 -10.93
CA ALA A 5 2.33 -11.27 -10.26
C ALA A 5 2.21 -11.42 -8.74
N LEU A 6 3.21 -10.93 -8.01
CA LEU A 6 3.16 -10.77 -6.57
C LEU A 6 2.87 -9.30 -6.25
N VAL A 7 1.84 -9.06 -5.45
CA VAL A 7 1.47 -7.75 -4.92
C VAL A 7 1.60 -7.80 -3.40
N ASN A 8 2.25 -6.81 -2.82
CA ASN A 8 2.43 -6.68 -1.38
C ASN A 8 1.33 -5.77 -0.83
N TYR A 9 0.37 -6.34 -0.11
CA TYR A 9 -0.71 -5.59 0.54
C TYR A 9 -0.35 -5.26 1.99
N HIS A 10 -0.72 -4.07 2.45
CA HIS A 10 -0.53 -3.66 3.84
C HIS A 10 -1.40 -4.52 4.77
N VAL A 11 -0.83 -5.07 5.84
CA VAL A 11 -1.59 -5.82 6.85
C VAL A 11 -2.05 -4.87 7.95
N HIS A 12 -3.37 -4.73 8.14
CA HIS A 12 -3.91 -3.91 9.22
C HIS A 12 -3.58 -4.51 10.60
N LYS A 13 -3.17 -3.67 11.54
CA LYS A 13 -2.86 -4.05 12.93
C LYS A 13 -3.39 -2.97 13.87
N SER A 14 -3.56 -3.33 15.13
CA SER A 14 -3.94 -2.43 16.23
C SER A 14 -2.84 -1.44 16.64
N TYR A 15 -1.83 -1.21 15.78
CA TYR A 15 -0.75 -0.26 15.99
C TYR A 15 -0.27 0.28 14.64
N ARG A 16 0.21 1.53 14.63
CA ARG A 16 0.66 2.21 13.40
C ARG A 16 1.80 1.45 12.74
N GLN A 17 1.72 1.26 11.43
CA GLN A 17 2.78 0.66 10.64
C GLN A 17 3.18 1.57 9.49
N ALA A 18 4.43 2.01 9.46
CA ALA A 18 4.94 2.80 8.35
C ALA A 18 6.36 2.35 7.99
N PHE A 19 6.83 2.81 6.84
CA PHE A 19 8.25 2.78 6.55
C PHE A 19 8.94 3.79 7.47
N GLU A 20 9.73 3.31 8.42
CA GLU A 20 10.38 4.15 9.43
C GLU A 20 11.89 4.00 9.33
N LEU A 21 12.61 5.11 9.37
CA LEU A 21 14.07 5.08 9.53
C LEU A 21 14.37 4.94 11.02
N ASP A 22 15.04 3.85 11.38
CA ASP A 22 15.51 3.63 12.73
C ASP A 22 16.56 4.70 13.10
N ALA A 23 16.18 5.55 14.06
CA ALA A 23 17.04 6.56 14.66
C ALA A 23 17.46 6.19 16.09
N GLY A 24 16.97 5.07 16.64
CA GLY A 24 17.15 4.66 18.04
C GLY A 24 18.04 3.43 18.24
N GLY A 25 18.30 2.65 17.19
CA GLY A 25 19.14 1.46 17.21
C GLY A 25 20.31 1.55 16.23
N VAL A 26 20.05 1.21 14.97
CA VAL A 26 21.06 1.21 13.89
C VAL A 26 20.75 2.34 12.91
N ALA A 27 21.57 3.39 12.93
CA ALA A 27 21.39 4.55 12.08
C ALA A 27 21.28 4.15 10.59
N GLY A 28 20.15 4.49 9.97
CA GLY A 28 19.88 4.24 8.55
C GLY A 28 19.23 2.89 8.24
N ASN A 29 18.81 2.13 9.25
CA ASN A 29 18.00 0.93 9.01
C ASN A 29 16.55 1.33 8.65
N LEU A 30 16.01 0.78 7.57
CA LEU A 30 14.63 1.00 7.14
C LEU A 30 13.75 -0.11 7.70
N ILE A 31 12.91 0.22 8.67
CA ILE A 31 11.90 -0.66 9.22
C ILE A 31 10.71 -0.64 8.26
N SER A 32 10.40 -1.79 7.68
CA SER A 32 9.25 -1.94 6.79
C SER A 32 8.00 -2.34 7.59
N PRO A 33 6.79 -1.90 7.17
CA PRO A 33 5.54 -2.42 7.71
C PRO A 33 5.37 -3.91 7.35
N GLU A 34 4.38 -4.56 7.97
CA GLU A 34 4.06 -5.94 7.62
C GLU A 34 3.29 -5.97 6.30
N LEU A 35 3.84 -6.65 5.30
CA LEU A 35 3.26 -6.77 3.98
C LEU A 35 2.92 -8.22 3.68
N ALA A 36 1.69 -8.47 3.23
CA ALA A 36 1.24 -9.76 2.76
C ALA A 36 1.48 -9.87 1.24
N ALA A 37 2.41 -10.74 0.85
CA ALA A 37 2.65 -11.07 -0.54
C ALA A 37 1.51 -11.95 -1.09
N THR A 38 0.73 -11.41 -2.02
CA THR A 38 -0.43 -12.07 -2.62
C THR A 38 -0.19 -12.28 -4.10
N SER A 39 -0.39 -13.52 -4.58
CA SER A 39 -0.34 -13.84 -6.00
C SER A 39 -1.63 -13.41 -6.69
N VAL A 40 -1.52 -12.52 -7.67
CA VAL A 40 -2.65 -12.04 -8.48
C VAL A 40 -2.54 -12.56 -9.91
N VAL A 41 -3.68 -12.87 -10.52
CA VAL A 41 -3.74 -13.29 -11.93
C VAL A 41 -3.70 -12.05 -12.81
N LEU A 42 -2.84 -12.07 -13.82
CA LEU A 42 -2.71 -11.01 -14.80
C LEU A 42 -3.50 -11.32 -16.07
N SER A 43 -4.21 -10.32 -16.56
CA SER A 43 -4.85 -10.32 -17.87
C SER A 43 -4.02 -9.51 -18.85
N ASP A 44 -3.81 -10.04 -20.06
CA ASP A 44 -3.11 -9.31 -21.13
C ASP A 44 -4.10 -8.44 -21.89
N ASN A 45 -4.10 -7.12 -21.62
CA ASN A 45 -5.04 -6.18 -22.22
C ASN A 45 -4.96 -6.12 -23.76
N ARG A 46 -3.89 -6.62 -24.38
CA ARG A 46 -3.79 -6.73 -25.86
C ARG A 46 -4.71 -7.81 -26.44
N THR A 47 -5.19 -8.72 -25.59
CA THR A 47 -6.06 -9.85 -25.96
C THR A 47 -7.49 -9.65 -25.51
N THR A 48 -7.78 -8.57 -24.78
CA THR A 48 -9.11 -8.25 -24.27
C THR A 48 -9.83 -7.28 -25.19
N THR A 49 -11.16 -7.37 -25.28
CA THR A 49 -12.00 -6.37 -25.96
C THR A 49 -12.24 -5.10 -25.15
N SER A 50 -11.82 -5.08 -23.88
CA SER A 50 -11.94 -3.91 -23.01
C SER A 50 -11.00 -2.79 -23.49
N PRO A 51 -11.52 -1.57 -23.77
CA PRO A 51 -10.68 -0.44 -24.14
C PRO A 51 -9.83 0.00 -22.95
N VAL A 52 -8.52 0.10 -23.16
CA VAL A 52 -7.58 0.71 -22.19
C VAL A 52 -7.80 2.22 -22.19
N SER A 53 -7.91 2.82 -21.00
CA SER A 53 -8.06 4.27 -20.85
C SER A 53 -7.06 4.83 -19.84
N PHE A 54 -6.52 6.02 -20.11
CA PHE A 54 -5.63 6.70 -19.16
C PHE A 54 -6.30 6.97 -17.80
N ALA A 55 -7.63 7.09 -17.77
CA ALA A 55 -8.35 7.36 -16.53
C ALA A 55 -8.44 6.14 -15.60
N SER A 56 -8.38 4.92 -16.14
CA SER A 56 -8.57 3.67 -15.38
C SER A 56 -7.35 2.76 -15.34
N ASP A 57 -6.43 2.91 -16.30
CA ASP A 57 -5.33 1.96 -16.54
C ASP A 57 -3.95 2.64 -16.49
N ALA A 58 -3.85 3.80 -15.85
CA ALA A 58 -2.60 4.53 -15.65
C ALA A 58 -2.10 4.43 -14.19
N VAL A 59 -0.82 4.76 -14.00
CA VAL A 59 -0.23 4.95 -12.67
C VAL A 59 -0.17 6.44 -12.41
N GLU A 60 -0.71 6.86 -11.26
CA GLU A 60 -0.62 8.23 -10.77
C GLU A 60 0.33 8.29 -9.57
N ILE A 61 1.14 9.34 -9.51
CA ILE A 61 1.92 9.67 -8.31
C ILE A 61 1.18 10.79 -7.61
N VAL A 62 0.61 10.49 -6.45
CA VAL A 62 -0.14 11.45 -5.63
C VAL A 62 0.62 11.78 -4.35
N SER A 63 0.55 13.03 -3.92
CA SER A 63 0.99 13.47 -2.61
C SER A 63 -0.24 13.70 -1.74
N LEU A 64 -0.46 12.81 -0.78
CA LEU A 64 -1.59 12.87 0.15
C LEU A 64 -1.05 13.10 1.57
N GLU A 65 -1.64 14.05 2.29
CA GLU A 65 -1.40 14.23 3.73
C GLU A 65 -2.41 13.38 4.49
N THR A 66 -1.95 12.66 5.51
CA THR A 66 -2.83 11.92 6.42
C THR A 66 -3.81 12.85 7.10
N GLN A 67 -5.07 12.43 7.22
CA GLN A 67 -6.10 13.11 8.00
C GLN A 67 -5.97 12.80 9.48
N VAL A 68 -5.16 11.81 9.86
CA VAL A 68 -4.83 11.53 11.26
C VAL A 68 -4.01 12.67 11.85
N ARG A 69 -4.60 13.40 12.80
CA ARG A 69 -3.94 14.55 13.46
C ARG A 69 -3.20 14.17 14.74
N ASP A 70 -3.61 13.09 15.39
CA ASP A 70 -3.02 12.58 16.61
C ASP A 70 -3.13 11.05 16.62
N PHE A 71 -2.06 10.38 17.05
CA PHE A 71 -1.98 8.92 17.19
C PHE A 71 -2.20 8.47 18.65
N ALA A 72 -2.63 9.36 19.53
CA ALA A 72 -2.98 9.02 20.90
C ALA A 72 -4.31 8.24 20.98
N GLY A 73 -4.32 7.16 21.76
CA GLY A 73 -5.48 6.28 21.89
C GLY A 73 -5.77 5.50 20.60
N ASP A 74 -7.03 5.16 20.38
CA ASP A 74 -7.45 4.27 19.27
C ASP A 74 -8.32 4.99 18.21
N SER A 75 -8.64 6.28 18.42
CA SER A 75 -9.55 7.02 17.52
C SER A 75 -8.99 7.29 16.12
N TRP A 76 -7.68 7.13 15.95
CA TRP A 76 -7.00 7.35 14.68
C TRP A 76 -7.09 6.16 13.72
N GLU A 77 -7.22 4.94 14.25
CA GLU A 77 -7.16 3.68 13.49
C GLU A 77 -8.16 3.65 12.33
N PRO A 78 -9.45 4.03 12.50
CA PRO A 78 -10.41 3.97 11.39
C PRO A 78 -10.09 4.95 10.25
N VAL A 79 -9.50 6.10 10.56
CA VAL A 79 -9.11 7.08 9.54
C VAL A 79 -7.87 6.56 8.80
N TYR A 80 -6.88 6.10 9.55
CA TYR A 80 -5.64 5.54 9.01
C TYR A 80 -5.89 4.34 8.09
N ASP A 81 -6.77 3.42 8.50
CA ASP A 81 -7.13 2.22 7.74
C ASP A 81 -7.82 2.52 6.40
N THR A 82 -8.37 3.73 6.21
CA THR A 82 -8.92 4.15 4.92
C THR A 82 -7.89 4.79 3.99
N GLU A 83 -6.71 5.13 4.53
CA GLU A 83 -5.61 5.73 3.80
C GLU A 83 -4.63 4.68 3.24
N ILE A 84 -4.69 3.44 3.73
CA ILE A 84 -3.86 2.28 3.35
C ILE A 84 -4.64 1.25 2.51
#